data_AF-A0AAN5CX01-F1
#
_entry.id   AF-A0AAN5CX01-F1
#
_cell.length_a   1.000
_cell.length_b   1.000
_cell.length_c   1.000
_cell.angle_alpha   90.00
_cell.angle_beta   90.00
_cell.angle_gamma   90.00
#
_symmetry.space_group_name_H-M   'P 1'
#
loop_
_entity.id
_entity.type
_entity.pdbx_description
1 polymer ?
#
loop_
_entity_poly.entity_id
_entity_poly.type
_entity_poly.pdbx_seq_one_letter_code
_entity_poly.pdbx_strand_id
1 'polypeptide(L)'
;VHAGIKCTDMGSKHAACSDPFDVAGIRNGNRYECMKGYFLKWIDSKDAQGVRRTTNADQSDTQSMQCNRDGWQIMGTSLTGLKVIGFYCEEVTPSSGDSPCAALNVDFEDYTLKKYFTCYYGETLGYTLNGVKTVGKSKKLFCGTNASGAPEWKWSFLDGLEEAAVPLGAKMSCF
;
A
#
# COMPACT_ATOMS: atom_id res chain seq x y z
N VAL A 1 10.23 -7.04 34.19
CA VAL A 1 9.71 -7.96 33.16
C VAL A 1 10.86 -8.26 32.22
N HIS A 2 11.36 -9.50 32.16
CA HIS A 2 12.41 -9.86 31.20
C HIS A 2 11.77 -9.90 29.82
N ALA A 3 12.15 -8.95 28.94
CA ALA A 3 11.77 -9.01 27.54
C ALA A 3 12.49 -10.21 26.90
N GLY A 4 11.78 -11.33 26.76
CA GLY A 4 12.28 -12.50 26.04
C GLY A 4 12.32 -12.22 24.55
N ILE A 5 13.42 -12.57 23.89
CA ILE A 5 13.50 -12.56 22.43
C ILE A 5 12.63 -13.72 21.93
N LYS A 6 11.55 -13.40 21.21
CA LYS A 6 10.71 -14.40 20.54
C LYS A 6 11.14 -14.48 19.08
N CYS A 7 11.71 -15.62 18.68
CA CYS A 7 11.91 -15.94 17.28
C CYS A 7 10.55 -16.35 16.69
N THR A 8 10.11 -15.66 15.64
CA THR A 8 8.90 -16.02 14.89
C THR A 8 9.33 -16.73 13.61
N ASP A 9 8.82 -17.93 13.36
CA ASP A 9 8.98 -18.58 12.06
C ASP A 9 8.19 -17.79 11.01
N MET A 10 8.91 -17.15 10.09
CA MET A 10 8.34 -16.37 8.99
C MET A 10 8.02 -17.24 7.77
N GLY A 11 8.05 -18.57 7.90
CA GLY A 11 7.81 -19.53 6.84
C GLY A 11 8.93 -19.62 5.82
N SER A 12 8.77 -20.55 4.88
CA SER A 12 9.76 -20.83 3.84
C SER A 12 9.75 -19.80 2.72
N LYS A 13 10.93 -19.48 2.18
CA LYS A 13 11.11 -18.70 0.94
C LYS A 13 12.14 -19.39 0.04
N HIS A 14 12.13 -19.08 -1.25
CA HIS A 14 13.15 -19.55 -2.18
C HIS A 14 14.50 -18.85 -1.93
N ALA A 15 15.61 -19.55 -2.12
CA ALA A 15 16.96 -19.04 -1.87
C ALA A 15 17.36 -17.87 -2.79
N ALA A 16 16.72 -17.74 -3.96
CA ALA A 16 16.93 -16.62 -4.88
C ALA A 16 16.42 -15.28 -4.33
N CYS A 17 15.49 -15.31 -3.37
CA CYS A 17 14.89 -14.13 -2.80
C CYS A 17 15.75 -13.60 -1.64
N SER A 18 16.22 -12.36 -1.75
CA SER A 18 16.94 -11.67 -0.68
C SER A 18 16.04 -11.38 0.52
N ASP A 19 16.63 -11.21 1.70
CA ASP A 19 15.95 -10.55 2.82
C ASP A 19 16.30 -9.06 2.76
N PRO A 20 15.33 -8.17 2.50
CA PRO A 20 15.60 -6.75 2.44
C PRO A 20 15.81 -6.17 3.83
N PHE A 21 16.49 -5.02 3.90
CA PHE A 21 16.29 -4.12 5.03
C PHE A 21 14.88 -3.53 4.95
N ASP A 22 14.11 -3.60 6.01
CA ASP A 22 12.73 -3.13 5.99
C ASP A 22 12.43 -2.09 7.07
N VAL A 23 11.46 -1.23 6.76
CA VAL A 23 10.82 -0.34 7.73
C VAL A 23 9.35 -0.71 7.77
N ALA A 24 8.94 -1.31 8.89
CA ALA A 24 7.58 -1.78 9.12
C ALA A 24 7.05 -2.78 8.07
N GLY A 25 7.95 -3.57 7.48
CA GLY A 25 7.62 -4.70 6.64
C GLY A 25 7.43 -5.98 7.44
N ILE A 26 6.74 -6.95 6.85
CA ILE A 26 6.60 -8.29 7.42
C ILE A 26 6.62 -9.34 6.32
N ARG A 27 7.36 -10.43 6.57
CA ARG A 27 7.40 -11.61 5.71
C ARG A 27 6.51 -12.70 6.26
N ASN A 28 5.59 -13.18 5.43
CA ASN A 28 4.72 -14.31 5.69
C ASN A 28 4.93 -15.36 4.60
N GLY A 29 5.78 -16.35 4.88
CA GLY A 29 6.21 -17.37 3.93
C GLY A 29 6.99 -16.75 2.77
N ASN A 30 6.48 -16.93 1.56
CA ASN A 30 7.05 -16.38 0.34
C ASN A 30 6.47 -15.01 -0.03
N ARG A 31 5.66 -14.39 0.84
CA ARG A 31 5.09 -13.05 0.61
C ARG A 31 5.70 -12.03 1.57
N TYR A 32 5.90 -10.81 1.07
CA TYR A 32 6.40 -9.68 1.84
C TYR A 32 5.43 -8.50 1.67
N GLU A 33 4.98 -7.90 2.77
CA GLU A 33 4.01 -6.81 2.77
C GLU A 33 4.22 -5.87 3.97
N CYS A 34 3.47 -4.78 4.05
CA CYS A 34 3.54 -3.88 5.20
C CYS A 34 2.74 -4.41 6.38
N MET A 35 3.23 -4.17 7.60
CA MET A 35 2.49 -4.49 8.82
C MET A 35 1.14 -3.74 8.88
N LYS A 36 0.21 -4.24 9.68
CA LYS A 36 -1.07 -3.57 9.92
C LYS A 36 -0.84 -2.14 10.42
N GLY A 37 -1.49 -1.15 9.79
CA GLY A 37 -1.32 0.26 10.11
C GLY A 37 -0.20 0.96 9.33
N TYR A 38 0.42 0.28 8.37
CA TYR A 38 1.41 0.85 7.45
C TYR A 38 1.02 0.55 6.00
N PHE A 39 1.38 1.45 5.08
CA PHE A 39 1.25 1.27 3.64
C PHE A 39 2.62 1.28 2.96
N LEU A 40 2.75 0.61 1.81
CA LEU A 40 4.01 0.58 1.09
C LEU A 40 4.30 1.95 0.49
N LYS A 41 5.51 2.46 0.67
CA LYS A 41 5.97 3.73 0.09
C LYS A 41 6.83 3.49 -1.15
N TRP A 42 7.87 2.68 -1.02
CA TRP A 42 8.75 2.32 -2.14
C TRP A 42 9.55 1.05 -1.85
N ILE A 43 10.05 0.45 -2.92
CA ILE A 43 10.91 -0.74 -2.90
C ILE A 43 12.19 -0.41 -3.66
N ASP A 44 13.33 -0.69 -3.02
CA ASP A 44 14.64 -0.66 -3.68
C ASP A 44 15.04 -2.06 -4.11
N SER A 45 15.39 -2.23 -5.37
CA SER A 45 15.75 -3.53 -5.93
C SER A 45 16.89 -3.45 -6.95
N LYS A 46 17.46 -4.61 -7.29
CA LYS A 46 18.33 -4.82 -8.43
C LYS A 46 17.72 -5.88 -9.35
N ASP A 47 17.74 -5.63 -10.64
CA ASP A 47 17.41 -6.64 -11.65
C ASP A 47 18.56 -7.65 -11.85
N ALA A 48 18.34 -8.62 -12.74
CA ALA A 48 19.32 -9.66 -13.05
C ALA A 48 20.64 -9.10 -13.62
N GLN A 49 20.60 -7.91 -14.22
CA GLN A 49 21.76 -7.19 -14.74
C GLN A 49 22.47 -6.35 -13.65
N GLY A 50 21.92 -6.33 -12.42
CA GLY A 50 22.46 -5.58 -11.29
C GLY A 50 22.08 -4.10 -11.28
N VAL A 51 21.21 -3.65 -12.19
CA VAL A 51 20.75 -2.26 -12.27
C VAL A 51 19.83 -1.99 -11.10
N ARG A 52 20.17 -0.96 -10.31
CA ARG A 52 19.35 -0.55 -9.17
C ARG A 52 18.12 0.23 -9.64
N ARG A 53 16.96 -0.07 -9.07
CA ARG A 53 15.70 0.62 -9.31
C ARG A 53 14.98 0.89 -8.00
N THR A 54 14.32 2.05 -7.94
CA THR A 54 13.35 2.37 -6.91
C THR A 54 11.97 2.36 -7.53
N THR A 55 11.09 1.50 -7.02
CA THR A 55 9.69 1.46 -7.43
C THR A 55 8.87 2.15 -6.36
N ASN A 56 8.30 3.31 -6.70
CA ASN A 56 7.40 4.01 -5.78
C ASN A 56 5.99 3.41 -5.88
N ALA A 57 5.40 3.13 -4.72
CA ALA A 57 4.06 2.58 -4.64
C ALA A 57 2.96 3.61 -4.94
N ASP A 58 3.28 4.91 -4.96
CA ASP A 58 2.36 5.94 -5.42
C ASP A 58 2.18 5.97 -6.95
N GLN A 59 3.14 5.38 -7.68
CA GLN A 59 3.18 5.30 -9.14
C GLN A 59 2.74 3.94 -9.67
N SER A 60 2.35 3.01 -8.79
CA SER A 60 2.02 1.63 -9.13
C SER A 60 1.00 1.05 -8.16
N ASP A 61 0.59 -0.20 -8.35
CA ASP A 61 -0.36 -0.87 -7.43
C ASP A 61 0.36 -1.78 -6.47
N THR A 62 1.57 -1.36 -6.17
CA THR A 62 2.45 -2.19 -5.42
C THR A 62 1.97 -2.22 -3.98
N GLN A 63 1.52 -3.39 -3.55
CA GLN A 63 1.08 -3.64 -2.19
C GLN A 63 1.97 -4.67 -1.48
N SER A 64 2.65 -5.51 -2.24
CA SER A 64 3.40 -6.64 -1.72
C SER A 64 4.43 -7.14 -2.72
N MET A 65 5.29 -8.02 -2.25
CA MET A 65 6.19 -8.81 -3.08
C MET A 65 5.92 -10.29 -2.91
N GLN A 66 6.09 -11.02 -4.01
CA GLN A 66 5.98 -12.47 -4.05
C GLN A 66 7.34 -13.07 -4.39
N CYS A 67 7.85 -13.94 -3.54
CA CYS A 67 9.08 -14.66 -3.77
C CYS A 67 8.81 -15.87 -4.67
N ASN A 68 9.48 -15.88 -5.81
CA ASN A 68 9.44 -16.92 -6.82
C ASN A 68 10.82 -17.60 -6.94
N ARG A 69 10.93 -18.59 -7.84
CA ARG A 69 12.20 -19.30 -8.07
C ARG A 69 13.30 -18.38 -8.60
N ASP A 70 12.93 -17.34 -9.33
CA ASP A 70 13.86 -16.44 -10.01
C ASP A 70 14.21 -15.20 -9.18
N GLY A 71 13.56 -15.01 -8.02
CA GLY A 71 13.70 -13.83 -7.17
C GLY A 71 12.36 -13.24 -6.78
N TRP A 72 12.37 -12.00 -6.30
CA TRP A 72 11.15 -11.28 -5.94
C TRP A 72 10.42 -10.73 -7.17
N GLN A 73 9.10 -10.82 -7.14
CA GLN A 73 8.18 -10.10 -8.01
C GLN A 73 7.50 -8.99 -7.22
N ILE A 74 7.46 -7.79 -7.80
CA ILE A 74 6.71 -6.67 -7.24
C ILE A 74 5.28 -6.77 -7.77
N MET A 75 4.33 -7.11 -6.89
CA MET A 75 2.93 -7.31 -7.27
C MET A 75 2.34 -5.99 -7.79
N GLY A 76 1.49 -6.05 -8.82
CA GLY A 76 0.98 -4.85 -9.49
C GLY A 76 1.93 -4.24 -10.53
N THR A 77 3.06 -4.90 -10.81
CA THR A 77 4.00 -4.50 -11.87
C THR A 77 4.44 -5.70 -12.70
N SER A 78 5.12 -5.44 -13.82
CA SER A 78 5.81 -6.48 -14.62
C SER A 78 7.21 -6.83 -14.10
N LEU A 79 7.66 -6.22 -13.00
CA LEU A 79 9.01 -6.42 -12.47
C LEU A 79 9.10 -7.72 -11.67
N THR A 80 9.98 -8.62 -12.11
CA THR A 80 10.20 -9.95 -11.53
C THR A 80 11.69 -10.32 -11.55
N GLY A 81 12.05 -11.40 -10.86
CA GLY A 81 13.43 -11.88 -10.75
C GLY A 81 14.35 -10.91 -10.00
N LEU A 82 13.78 -10.12 -9.09
CA LEU A 82 14.49 -9.03 -8.44
C LEU A 82 15.22 -9.49 -7.18
N LYS A 83 16.40 -8.90 -6.97
CA LYS A 83 17.06 -8.88 -5.66
C LYS A 83 16.68 -7.60 -4.93
N VAL A 84 15.76 -7.72 -3.97
CA VAL A 84 15.27 -6.58 -3.19
C VAL A 84 16.29 -6.22 -2.11
N ILE A 85 16.61 -4.94 -2.04
CA ILE A 85 17.56 -4.36 -1.09
C ILE A 85 16.78 -3.76 0.08
N GLY A 86 15.69 -3.06 -0.22
CA GLY A 86 14.92 -2.33 0.78
C GLY A 86 13.42 -2.37 0.53
N PHE A 87 12.64 -2.49 1.61
CA PHE A 87 11.18 -2.50 1.59
C PHE A 87 10.64 -1.51 2.62
N TYR A 88 10.13 -0.37 2.16
CA TYR A 88 9.83 0.76 3.03
C TYR A 88 8.34 1.02 3.11
N CYS A 89 7.79 0.78 4.30
CA CYS A 89 6.43 1.13 4.64
C CYS A 89 6.39 2.44 5.43
N GLU A 90 5.30 3.17 5.29
CA GLU A 90 5.01 4.39 6.04
C GLU A 90 3.73 4.21 6.85
N GLU A 91 3.66 4.81 8.03
CA GLU A 91 2.48 4.76 8.88
C GLU A 91 1.27 5.32 8.14
N VAL A 92 0.16 4.58 8.19
CA VAL A 92 -1.14 5.05 7.67
C VAL A 92 -1.56 6.32 8.42
N THR A 93 -1.19 6.44 9.69
CA THR A 93 -1.39 7.62 10.52
C THR A 93 -0.02 8.15 10.98
N PRO A 94 0.69 8.94 10.16
CA PRO A 94 1.96 9.49 10.63
C PRO A 94 1.68 10.48 11.75
N SER A 95 2.54 10.50 12.77
CA SER A 95 2.51 11.51 13.84
C SER A 95 2.62 12.96 13.34
N SER A 96 2.91 13.17 12.05
CA SER A 96 2.95 14.47 11.40
C SER A 96 2.80 14.33 9.87
N GLY A 97 1.83 15.03 9.29
CA GLY A 97 1.74 15.27 7.84
C GLY A 97 0.33 15.17 7.30
N ASP A 98 -0.34 16.32 7.18
CA ASP A 98 -1.65 16.43 6.54
C ASP A 98 -1.54 16.16 5.03
N SER A 99 -2.41 15.29 4.52
CA SER A 99 -2.71 15.27 3.08
C SER A 99 -3.27 16.64 2.66
N PRO A 100 -3.05 17.15 1.44
CA PRO A 100 -3.80 18.30 0.93
C PRO A 100 -5.32 18.08 0.98
N CYS A 101 -5.75 16.82 1.01
CA CYS A 101 -7.14 16.40 1.17
C CYS A 101 -7.55 16.16 2.64
N ALA A 102 -6.67 16.33 3.63
CA ALA A 102 -6.95 16.05 5.05
C ALA A 102 -8.01 16.99 5.64
N ALA A 103 -8.11 18.22 5.09
CA ALA A 103 -9.14 19.18 5.47
C ALA A 103 -10.49 18.99 4.73
N LEU A 104 -10.58 18.01 3.82
CA LEU A 104 -11.83 17.71 3.11
C LEU A 104 -12.73 16.86 4.02
N ASN A 105 -14.03 17.17 4.02
CA ASN A 105 -15.08 16.57 4.85
C ASN A 105 -15.38 15.09 4.49
N VAL A 106 -14.37 14.25 4.32
CA VAL A 106 -14.51 12.80 4.19
C VAL A 106 -14.01 12.23 5.51
N ASP A 107 -14.95 11.67 6.27
CA ASP A 107 -14.63 11.03 7.54
C ASP A 107 -14.04 9.65 7.25
N PHE A 108 -13.04 9.27 8.02
CA PHE A 108 -12.43 7.94 7.97
C PHE A 108 -12.73 7.28 9.29
N GLU A 109 -13.24 6.04 9.27
CA GLU A 109 -13.72 5.41 10.52
C GLU A 109 -12.62 5.27 11.59
N ASP A 110 -11.33 5.22 11.22
CA ASP A 110 -10.24 5.01 12.19
C ASP A 110 -8.87 5.65 11.82
N TYR A 111 -8.75 6.45 10.74
CA TYR A 111 -7.42 6.86 10.22
C TYR A 111 -7.38 8.26 9.59
N THR A 112 -6.31 9.02 9.77
CA THR A 112 -6.03 10.21 8.94
C THR A 112 -5.26 9.78 7.70
N LEU A 113 -5.89 9.79 6.52
CA LEU A 113 -5.26 9.29 5.30
C LEU A 113 -4.23 10.26 4.69
N LYS A 114 -3.10 9.71 4.23
CA LYS A 114 -2.19 10.35 3.27
C LYS A 114 -2.61 10.12 1.81
N LYS A 115 -1.85 10.68 0.88
CA LYS A 115 -2.11 10.78 -0.57
C LYS A 115 -2.62 9.51 -1.26
N TYR A 116 -2.39 8.30 -0.73
CA TYR A 116 -2.88 7.03 -1.27
C TYR A 116 -3.28 6.05 -0.15
N PHE A 117 -4.33 5.26 -0.37
CA PHE A 117 -4.83 4.25 0.57
C PHE A 117 -5.47 3.06 -0.15
N THR A 118 -5.27 1.86 0.39
CA THR A 118 -5.86 0.61 -0.10
C THR A 118 -6.07 -0.36 1.06
N CYS A 119 -6.98 -1.32 0.92
CA CYS A 119 -7.30 -2.29 1.97
C CYS A 119 -6.42 -3.54 1.90
N TYR A 120 -6.39 -4.33 2.98
CA TYR A 120 -5.64 -5.59 3.00
C TYR A 120 -6.25 -6.63 2.06
N TYR A 121 -5.47 -7.66 1.74
CA TYR A 121 -5.96 -8.77 0.93
C TYR A 121 -7.18 -9.44 1.58
N GLY A 122 -8.28 -9.53 0.83
CA GLY A 122 -9.56 -10.06 1.30
C GLY A 122 -10.55 -8.99 1.76
N GLU A 123 -10.07 -7.76 1.99
CA GLU A 123 -10.92 -6.61 2.31
C GLU A 123 -11.27 -5.82 1.04
N THR A 124 -12.39 -5.11 1.09
CA THR A 124 -12.85 -4.23 0.01
C THR A 124 -12.93 -2.79 0.48
N LEU A 125 -12.20 -1.90 -0.20
CA LEU A 125 -12.35 -0.47 -0.01
C LEU A 125 -13.77 -0.05 -0.37
N GLY A 126 -14.39 0.78 0.46
CA GLY A 126 -15.65 1.42 0.12
C GLY A 126 -15.93 2.61 1.00
N TYR A 127 -17.12 3.18 0.82
CA TYR A 127 -17.59 4.25 1.67
C TYR A 127 -19.08 4.12 1.96
N THR A 128 -19.51 4.75 3.05
CA THR A 128 -20.91 4.91 3.41
C THR A 128 -21.28 6.38 3.32
N LEU A 129 -22.34 6.71 2.58
CA LEU A 129 -22.91 8.06 2.51
C LEU A 129 -24.41 7.97 2.80
N ASN A 130 -24.89 8.72 3.79
CA ASN A 130 -26.31 8.71 4.18
C ASN A 130 -26.87 7.30 4.44
N GLY A 131 -26.06 6.40 5.03
CA GLY A 131 -26.42 5.01 5.31
C GLY A 131 -26.36 4.07 4.09
N VAL A 132 -26.03 4.57 2.90
CA VAL A 132 -25.84 3.75 1.69
C VAL A 132 -24.37 3.40 1.53
N LYS A 133 -24.08 2.11 1.41
CA LYS A 133 -22.73 1.57 1.21
C LYS A 133 -22.40 1.44 -0.27
N THR A 134 -21.27 1.99 -0.67
CA THR A 134 -20.68 1.87 -2.00
C THR A 134 -19.33 1.16 -1.90
N VAL A 135 -19.17 0.03 -2.60
CA VAL A 135 -17.94 -0.78 -2.59
C VAL A 135 -17.13 -0.59 -3.86
N GLY A 136 -15.83 -0.41 -3.69
CA GLY A 136 -14.81 -0.29 -4.73
C GLY A 136 -13.89 -1.49 -4.72
N LYS A 137 -14.38 -2.64 -5.18
CA LYS A 137 -13.56 -3.85 -5.29
C LYS A 137 -12.36 -3.59 -6.20
N SER A 138 -11.17 -3.95 -5.72
CA SER A 138 -9.90 -3.72 -6.42
C SER A 138 -9.68 -2.23 -6.77
N LYS A 139 -10.07 -1.33 -5.87
CA LYS A 139 -9.79 0.10 -5.99
C LYS A 139 -8.79 0.58 -4.96
N LYS A 140 -8.08 1.64 -5.33
CA LYS A 140 -7.27 2.46 -4.40
C LYS A 140 -7.92 3.83 -4.26
N LEU A 141 -7.79 4.42 -3.08
CA LEU A 141 -8.15 5.80 -2.80
C LEU A 141 -6.88 6.65 -2.93
N PHE A 142 -7.01 7.85 -3.48
CA PHE A 142 -5.91 8.81 -3.55
C PHE A 142 -6.41 10.26 -3.51
N CYS A 143 -5.53 11.16 -3.08
CA CYS A 143 -5.76 12.60 -3.12
C CYS A 143 -5.30 13.15 -4.47
N GLY A 144 -6.26 13.44 -5.35
CA GLY A 144 -6.05 14.03 -6.66
C GLY A 144 -6.48 15.50 -6.71
N THR A 145 -6.60 16.05 -7.92
CA THR A 145 -7.19 17.37 -8.17
C THR A 145 -8.43 17.25 -9.04
N ASN A 146 -9.44 18.07 -8.76
CA ASN A 146 -10.63 18.18 -9.60
C ASN A 146 -10.40 19.11 -10.79
N ALA A 147 -11.41 19.27 -11.67
CA ALA A 147 -11.32 20.12 -12.86
C ALA A 147 -11.03 21.61 -12.55
N SER A 148 -11.31 22.07 -11.34
CA SER A 148 -11.00 23.42 -10.86
C SER A 148 -9.61 23.56 -10.21
N GLY A 149 -8.84 22.47 -10.15
CA GLY A 149 -7.52 22.42 -9.52
C GLY A 149 -7.54 22.30 -7.99
N ALA A 150 -8.72 22.15 -7.38
CA ALA A 150 -8.84 21.94 -5.94
C ALA A 150 -8.54 20.47 -5.59
N PRO A 151 -7.92 20.19 -4.42
CA PRO A 151 -7.73 18.83 -3.93
C PRO A 151 -9.07 18.09 -3.79
N GLU A 152 -9.10 16.82 -4.17
CA GLU A 152 -10.28 15.97 -4.07
C GLU A 152 -9.87 14.51 -3.81
N TRP A 153 -10.59 13.85 -2.90
CA TRP A 153 -10.48 12.40 -2.74
C TRP A 153 -11.10 11.70 -3.94
N LYS A 154 -10.32 10.83 -4.58
CA LYS A 154 -10.76 10.02 -5.70
C LYS A 154 -10.38 8.58 -5.47
N TRP A 155 -11.17 7.67 -6.03
CA TRP A 155 -10.74 6.29 -6.20
C TRP A 155 -10.40 6.02 -7.67
N SER A 156 -9.54 5.05 -7.90
CA SER A 156 -9.30 4.46 -9.21
C SER A 156 -9.26 2.95 -9.05
N PHE A 157 -9.36 2.22 -10.16
CA PHE A 157 -8.88 0.84 -10.14
C PHE A 157 -7.43 0.82 -9.68
N LEU A 158 -7.00 -0.35 -9.19
CA LEU A 158 -5.60 -0.55 -8.88
C LEU A 158 -4.78 0.00 -10.05
N ASP A 159 -4.93 -0.47 -11.28
CA ASP A 159 -4.10 -0.07 -12.45
C ASP A 159 -4.04 1.44 -12.79
N GLY A 160 -4.78 2.29 -12.07
CA GLY A 160 -4.81 3.74 -12.22
C GLY A 160 -5.85 4.21 -13.23
N LEU A 161 -6.59 3.29 -13.85
CA LEU A 161 -7.67 3.60 -14.78
C LEU A 161 -8.98 3.91 -14.03
N GLU A 162 -9.86 4.63 -14.73
CA GLU A 162 -11.20 5.02 -14.26
C GLU A 162 -11.21 5.72 -12.89
N GLU A 163 -10.67 6.94 -12.87
CA GLU A 163 -10.78 7.82 -11.71
C GLU A 163 -12.23 8.30 -11.49
N ALA A 164 -12.67 8.28 -10.25
CA ALA A 164 -13.94 8.89 -9.85
C ALA A 164 -13.83 9.56 -8.48
N ALA A 165 -14.53 10.68 -8.33
CA ALA A 165 -14.57 11.43 -7.08
C ALA A 165 -15.29 10.64 -5.97
N VAL A 166 -14.77 10.75 -4.76
CA VAL A 166 -15.47 10.34 -3.55
C VAL A 166 -16.38 11.48 -3.11
N PRO A 167 -17.68 11.23 -2.88
CA PRO A 167 -18.60 12.26 -2.43
C PRO A 167 -18.16 12.89 -1.10
N LEU A 168 -18.33 14.21 -0.97
CA LEU A 168 -18.15 14.90 0.30
C LEU A 168 -19.14 14.35 1.35
N GLY A 169 -18.69 14.22 2.60
CA GLY A 169 -19.47 13.65 3.70
C GLY A 169 -19.51 12.12 3.74
N ALA A 170 -18.84 11.44 2.80
CA ALA A 170 -18.71 9.99 2.82
C ALA A 170 -17.81 9.53 3.99
N LYS A 171 -18.15 8.37 4.55
CA LYS A 171 -17.33 7.65 5.55
C LYS A 171 -16.60 6.50 4.89
N MET A 172 -15.28 6.61 4.77
CA MET A 172 -14.46 5.60 4.10
C MET A 172 -14.05 4.48 5.06
N SER A 173 -14.11 3.23 4.60
CA SER A 173 -13.67 2.06 5.35
C SER A 173 -13.30 0.86 4.47
N CYS A 174 -12.60 -0.10 5.08
CA CYS A 174 -12.34 -1.43 4.52
C CYS A 174 -13.39 -2.41 5.06
N PHE A 175 -14.05 -3.14 4.16
CA PHE A 175 -15.14 -4.09 4.45
C PHE A 175 -14.75 -5.54 4.21
#